data_AF-A0A2U2YXA5-F1
#
_entry.id   AF-A0A2U2YXA5-F1
#
_cell.length_a   1.000
_cell.length_b   1.000
_cell.length_c   1.000
_cell.angle_alpha   90.00
_cell.angle_beta   90.00
_cell.angle_gamma   90.00
#
_symmetry.space_group_name_H-M   'P 1'
#
loop_
_entity.id
_entity.type
_entity.pdbx_description
1 polymer ?
#
loop_
_entity_poly.entity_id
_entity_poly.type
_entity_poly.pdbx_seq_one_letter_code
_entity_poly.pdbx_strand_id
1 'polypeptide(L)'
;MRPEVRAFAAAGPLPDCTADEGEIDRRVRQLEAISRPVTAEEAEALAGCFGPDDCYGVAWSLLHLIETGPGPVPSVQRPGPNAGEWHLTLWNRWGSREFPEDESAG
;
A
#
# COMPACT_ATOMS: atom_id res chain seq x y z
N MET A 1 12.98 -7.26 6.86
CA MET A 1 11.62 -7.74 6.52
C MET A 1 11.23 -9.06 7.21
N ARG A 2 10.03 -9.17 7.79
CA ARG A 2 9.44 -10.41 8.36
C ARG A 2 8.94 -11.42 7.30
N PRO A 3 8.84 -12.73 7.61
CA PRO A 3 8.42 -13.74 6.64
C PRO A 3 6.98 -13.56 6.14
N GLU A 4 6.07 -13.09 6.97
CA GLU A 4 4.67 -12.83 6.61
C GLU A 4 4.57 -11.68 5.59
N VAL A 5 5.36 -10.61 5.79
CA VAL A 5 5.46 -9.49 4.85
C VAL A 5 6.05 -9.94 3.52
N ARG A 6 7.11 -10.74 3.54
CA ARG A 6 7.68 -11.33 2.32
C ARG A 6 6.68 -12.21 1.57
N ALA A 7 5.92 -13.03 2.28
CA ALA A 7 4.92 -13.91 1.69
C ALA A 7 3.76 -13.12 1.06
N PHE A 8 3.33 -12.03 1.69
CA PHE A 8 2.32 -11.12 1.13
C PHE A 8 2.84 -10.41 -0.11
N ALA A 9 4.07 -9.87 -0.08
CA ALA A 9 4.68 -9.20 -1.22
C ALA A 9 4.95 -10.14 -2.40
N ALA A 10 5.38 -11.38 -2.12
CA ALA A 10 5.60 -12.40 -3.14
C ALA A 10 4.30 -12.88 -3.82
N ALA A 11 3.13 -12.68 -3.19
CA ALA A 11 1.84 -12.94 -3.81
C ALA A 11 1.45 -11.90 -4.87
N GLY A 12 2.21 -10.79 -4.98
CA GLY A 12 2.02 -9.76 -5.98
C GLY A 12 0.98 -8.70 -5.60
N PRO A 13 0.44 -7.96 -6.58
CA PRO A 13 -0.59 -6.94 -6.36
C PRO A 13 -1.90 -7.54 -5.85
N LEU A 14 -2.71 -6.75 -5.14
CA LEU A 14 -4.05 -7.16 -4.73
C LEU A 14 -4.91 -7.48 -5.97
N PRO A 15 -5.70 -8.57 -5.93
CA PRO A 15 -6.64 -8.90 -7.00
C PRO A 15 -7.73 -7.82 -7.13
N ASP A 16 -8.46 -7.81 -8.23
CA ASP A 16 -9.66 -6.96 -8.41
C ASP A 16 -10.95 -7.65 -7.92
N CYS A 17 -12.10 -6.96 -8.03
CA CYS A 17 -13.41 -7.50 -7.63
C CYS A 17 -13.88 -8.74 -8.41
N THR A 18 -13.16 -9.16 -9.45
CA THR A 18 -13.49 -10.36 -10.22
C THR A 18 -12.80 -11.62 -9.71
N ALA A 19 -11.88 -11.48 -8.76
CA ALA A 19 -11.22 -12.62 -8.15
C ALA A 19 -12.17 -13.47 -7.31
N ASP A 20 -11.84 -14.76 -7.19
CA ASP A 20 -12.60 -15.68 -6.37
C ASP A 20 -12.48 -15.34 -4.88
N GLU A 21 -13.53 -15.65 -4.12
CA GLU A 21 -13.58 -15.42 -2.67
C GLU A 21 -12.41 -16.11 -1.93
N GLY A 22 -11.91 -17.24 -2.44
CA GLY A 22 -10.79 -17.96 -1.85
C GLY A 22 -9.47 -17.19 -1.92
N GLU A 23 -9.21 -16.51 -3.04
CA GLU A 23 -8.06 -15.61 -3.17
C GLU A 23 -8.23 -14.39 -2.27
N ILE A 24 -9.42 -13.78 -2.19
CA ILE A 24 -9.67 -12.67 -1.25
C ILE A 24 -9.42 -13.10 0.21
N ASP A 25 -9.97 -14.24 0.63
CA ASP A 25 -9.76 -14.81 1.97
C ASP A 25 -8.29 -15.10 2.26
N ARG A 26 -7.57 -15.63 1.26
CA ARG A 26 -6.13 -15.88 1.37
C ARG A 26 -5.38 -14.57 1.63
N ARG A 27 -5.71 -13.49 0.91
CA ARG A 27 -5.06 -12.18 1.07
C ARG A 27 -5.37 -11.56 2.43
N VAL A 28 -6.61 -11.68 2.91
CA VAL A 28 -7.02 -11.23 4.26
C VAL A 28 -6.21 -11.95 5.34
N ARG A 29 -6.13 -13.29 5.28
CA ARG A 29 -5.36 -14.07 6.27
C ARG A 29 -3.88 -13.73 6.29
N GLN A 30 -3.29 -13.45 5.12
CA GLN A 30 -1.89 -13.01 5.04
C GLN A 30 -1.70 -11.63 5.70
N LEU A 31 -2.63 -10.68 5.52
CA LEU A 31 -2.58 -9.38 6.20
C LEU A 31 -2.70 -9.52 7.72
N GLU A 32 -3.65 -10.32 8.19
CA GLU A 32 -3.89 -10.55 9.61
C GLU A 32 -2.70 -11.21 10.32
N ALA A 33 -1.90 -11.99 9.60
CA ALA A 33 -0.67 -12.59 10.12
C ALA A 33 0.46 -11.56 10.36
N ILE A 34 0.42 -10.39 9.69
CA ILE A 34 1.45 -9.37 9.84
C ILE A 34 1.20 -8.58 11.13
N SER A 35 2.07 -8.77 12.12
CA SER A 35 1.96 -8.02 13.38
C SER A 35 2.23 -6.52 13.18
N ARG A 36 1.59 -5.68 14.00
CA ARG A 36 1.82 -4.23 14.05
C ARG A 36 2.80 -3.89 15.20
N PRO A 37 3.58 -2.80 15.11
CA PRO A 37 3.75 -1.94 13.94
C PRO A 37 4.64 -2.59 12.86
N VAL A 38 4.48 -2.17 11.61
CA VAL A 38 5.41 -2.53 10.52
C VAL A 38 6.66 -1.64 10.56
N THR A 39 7.80 -2.11 10.03
CA THR A 39 8.96 -1.25 9.82
C THR A 39 8.80 -0.38 8.56
N ALA A 40 9.63 0.65 8.38
CA ALA A 40 9.64 1.47 7.16
C ALA A 40 9.94 0.63 5.90
N GLU A 41 10.90 -0.31 5.99
CA GLU A 41 11.22 -1.26 4.92
C GLU A 41 10.00 -2.13 4.56
N GLU A 42 9.24 -2.57 5.57
CA GLU A 42 8.04 -3.38 5.37
C GLU A 42 6.90 -2.55 4.77
N ALA A 43 6.73 -1.31 5.22
CA ALA A 43 5.77 -0.38 4.68
C ALA A 43 5.99 -0.13 3.18
N GLU A 44 7.24 0.05 2.75
CA GLU A 44 7.60 0.24 1.34
C GLU A 44 7.29 -1.00 0.49
N ALA A 45 7.65 -2.20 0.98
CA ALA A 45 7.33 -3.45 0.30
C ALA A 45 5.80 -3.67 0.16
N LEU A 46 5.06 -3.37 1.23
CA LEU A 46 3.60 -3.48 1.27
C LEU A 46 2.92 -2.45 0.35
N ALA A 47 3.47 -1.24 0.22
CA ALA A 47 2.97 -0.23 -0.70
C ALA A 47 3.10 -0.66 -2.18
N GLY A 48 4.03 -1.54 -2.52
CA GLY A 48 4.13 -2.14 -3.85
C GLY A 48 3.04 -3.18 -4.17
N CYS A 49 2.22 -3.56 -3.18
CA CYS A 49 1.22 -4.62 -3.33
C CYS A 49 -0.18 -4.09 -3.67
N PHE A 50 -0.37 -2.77 -3.79
CA PHE A 50 -1.64 -2.24 -4.28
C PHE A 50 -1.83 -2.61 -5.75
N GLY A 51 -3.02 -3.12 -6.06
CA GLY A 51 -3.37 -3.61 -7.40
C GLY A 51 -4.33 -2.69 -8.14
N PRO A 52 -4.94 -3.17 -9.25
CA PRO A 52 -6.03 -2.48 -9.94
C PRO A 52 -7.34 -2.45 -9.14
N ASP A 53 -7.32 -3.06 -7.94
CA ASP A 53 -8.46 -3.33 -7.08
C ASP A 53 -9.43 -2.15 -6.91
N ASP A 54 -10.71 -2.46 -6.92
CA ASP A 54 -11.86 -1.61 -6.57
C ASP A 54 -12.66 -2.23 -5.39
N CYS A 55 -12.24 -3.40 -4.87
CA CYS A 55 -12.79 -4.02 -3.67
C CYS A 55 -12.24 -3.34 -2.41
N TYR A 56 -13.06 -2.48 -1.83
CA TYR A 56 -12.72 -1.58 -0.72
C TYR A 56 -12.11 -2.20 0.56
N GLY A 57 -12.18 -3.53 0.77
CA GLY A 57 -11.82 -4.15 2.06
C GLY A 57 -10.34 -4.43 2.29
N VAL A 58 -9.68 -5.07 1.33
CA VAL A 58 -8.32 -5.60 1.52
C VAL A 58 -7.27 -4.49 1.37
N ALA A 59 -7.43 -3.66 0.33
CA ALA A 59 -6.57 -2.50 0.12
C ALA A 59 -6.63 -1.49 1.28
N TRP A 60 -7.81 -1.27 1.88
CA TRP A 60 -7.93 -0.42 3.07
C TRP A 60 -7.24 -1.02 4.29
N SER A 61 -7.33 -2.34 4.47
CA SER A 61 -6.64 -3.03 5.56
C SER A 61 -5.11 -2.96 5.41
N LEU A 62 -4.62 -3.09 4.17
CA LEU A 62 -3.20 -2.90 3.81
C LEU A 62 -2.73 -1.47 4.08
N LEU A 63 -3.52 -0.47 3.70
CA LEU A 63 -3.26 0.95 4.00
C LEU A 63 -3.08 1.16 5.51
N HIS A 64 -4.06 0.73 6.32
CA HIS A 64 -3.99 0.90 7.78
C HIS A 64 -2.84 0.15 8.42
N LEU A 65 -2.45 -1.00 7.87
CA LEU A 65 -1.28 -1.73 8.33
C LEU A 65 0.00 -0.92 8.10
N ILE A 66 0.17 -0.33 6.93
CA ILE A 66 1.32 0.52 6.59
C ILE A 66 1.41 1.74 7.53
N GLU A 67 0.27 2.37 7.84
CA GLU A 67 0.19 3.53 8.73
C GLU A 67 0.55 3.23 10.19
N THR A 68 0.69 1.96 10.57
CA THR A 68 1.16 1.61 11.91
C THR A 68 2.67 1.78 12.10
N GLY A 69 3.44 1.91 11.02
CA GLY A 69 4.89 1.94 11.11
C GLY A 69 5.46 3.25 11.71
N PRO A 70 6.56 3.18 12.48
CA PRO A 70 7.23 4.36 12.99
C PRO A 70 8.09 4.97 11.88
N GLY A 71 7.56 5.97 11.17
CA GLY A 71 8.30 6.65 10.12
C GLY A 71 7.43 7.46 9.18
N PRO A 72 8.05 8.18 8.23
CA PRO A 72 7.28 8.75 7.13
C PRO A 72 6.60 7.63 6.35
N VAL A 73 5.35 7.86 5.96
CA VAL A 73 4.63 6.99 5.02
C VAL A 73 5.46 6.83 3.73
N PRO A 74 5.40 5.67 3.06
CA PRO A 74 6.15 5.44 1.83
C PRO A 74 5.86 6.52 0.77
N SER A 75 6.89 6.94 0.05
CA SER A 75 6.75 7.89 -1.07
C SER A 75 6.06 7.19 -2.24
N VAL A 76 4.84 7.63 -2.55
CA VAL A 76 4.06 7.10 -3.68
C VAL A 76 4.28 7.97 -4.90
N GLN A 77 4.75 7.38 -5.99
CA GLN A 77 4.87 8.07 -7.27
C GLN A 77 3.50 8.42 -7.83
N ARG A 78 3.44 9.51 -8.60
CA ARG A 78 2.21 9.90 -9.30
C ARG A 78 1.79 8.77 -10.24
N PRO A 79 0.57 8.22 -10.09
CA PRO A 79 0.06 7.20 -10.99
C PRO A 79 -0.06 7.70 -12.43
N GLY A 80 0.14 6.79 -13.38
CA GLY A 80 -0.19 7.02 -14.79
C GLY A 80 -1.71 7.08 -15.04
N PRO A 81 -2.14 7.50 -16.24
CA PRO A 81 -3.56 7.73 -16.56
C PRO A 81 -4.45 6.48 -16.51
N ASN A 82 -3.85 5.28 -16.51
CA ASN A 82 -4.55 4.00 -16.43
C ASN A 82 -4.40 3.31 -15.06
N ALA A 83 -3.91 4.02 -14.05
CA ALA A 83 -3.74 3.43 -12.73
C ALA A 83 -5.09 3.26 -12.02
N GLY A 84 -5.22 2.19 -11.23
CA GLY A 84 -6.40 1.95 -10.42
C GLY A 84 -6.63 3.03 -9.35
N GLU A 85 -7.87 3.14 -8.87
CA GLU A 85 -8.31 4.16 -7.91
C GLU A 85 -7.43 4.20 -6.65
N TRP A 86 -6.97 3.05 -6.15
CA TRP A 86 -6.08 3.02 -4.98
C TRP A 86 -4.74 3.70 -5.22
N HIS A 87 -4.15 3.60 -6.41
CA HIS A 87 -2.89 4.29 -6.69
C HIS A 87 -3.08 5.82 -6.64
N LEU A 88 -4.24 6.32 -7.09
CA LEU A 88 -4.62 7.74 -6.97
C LEU A 88 -4.88 8.14 -5.52
N THR A 89 -5.63 7.33 -4.77
CA THR A 89 -5.91 7.56 -3.34
C THR A 89 -4.63 7.61 -2.51
N LEU A 90 -3.70 6.69 -2.75
CA LEU A 90 -2.40 6.65 -2.09
C LEU A 90 -1.53 7.84 -2.47
N TRP A 91 -1.51 8.23 -3.74
CA TRP A 91 -0.77 9.41 -4.16
C TRP A 91 -1.35 10.68 -3.53
N ASN A 92 -2.67 10.86 -3.47
CA ASN A 92 -3.30 12.00 -2.79
C ASN A 92 -2.97 12.03 -1.29
N ARG A 93 -2.86 10.87 -0.64
CA ARG A 93 -2.64 10.75 0.80
C ARG A 93 -1.17 10.84 1.20
N TRP A 94 -0.28 10.26 0.42
CA TRP A 94 1.15 10.10 0.75
C TRP A 94 2.08 10.82 -0.24
N GLY A 95 1.69 10.93 -1.51
CA GLY A 95 2.48 11.55 -2.58
C GLY A 95 2.31 13.08 -2.70
N SER A 96 1.22 13.66 -2.19
CA SER A 96 0.99 15.11 -2.15
C SER A 96 1.62 15.82 -0.94
N ARG A 97 2.55 15.17 -0.22
CA ARG A 97 3.45 15.89 0.69
C ARG A 97 4.46 16.67 -0.16
N GLU A 98 4.00 17.76 -0.76
CA GLU A 98 4.88 18.80 -1.29
C GLU A 98 5.81 19.22 -0.14
N PHE A 99 7.09 18.95 -0.29
CA PHE A 99 8.09 19.78 0.37
C PHE A 99 7.80 21.21 -0.10
N PRO A 100 7.67 22.21 0.79
CA PRO A 100 7.60 23.58 0.32
C PRO A 100 8.84 23.81 -0.54
N GLU A 101 8.63 24.17 -1.81
CA GLU A 101 9.69 24.65 -2.66
C GLU A 101 10.34 25.80 -1.91
N ASP A 102 11.61 25.64 -1.57
CA ASP A 102 12.39 26.67 -0.90
C ASP A 102 12.42 27.87 -1.84
N GLU A 103 11.61 28.89 -1.53
CA GLU A 103 11.50 30.13 -2.26
C GLU A 103 12.81 30.92 -2.06
N SER A 104 13.88 30.44 -2.70
CA SER A 104 15.10 31.21 -2.94
C SER A 104 14.80 32.24 -4.03
N ALA A 105 14.12 33.31 -3.64
CA ALA A 105 14.10 34.56 -4.39
C ALA A 105 15.17 35.48 -3.80
N GLY A 106 16.35 35.47 -4.44
CA GLY A 106 17.32 36.56 -4.38
C GLY A 106 16.94 37.71 -5.32
#